data_AF-A0A099NW53-F1
#
_entry.id   AF-A0A099NW53-F1
#
_cell.length_a   1.000
_cell.length_b   1.000
_cell.length_c   1.000
_cell.angle_alpha   90.00
_cell.angle_beta   90.00
_cell.angle_gamma   90.00
#
_symmetry.space_group_name_H-M   'P 1'
#
loop_
_entity.id
_entity.type
_entity.pdbx_description
1 polymer ?
#
loop_
_entity_poly.entity_id
_entity_poly.type
_entity_poly.pdbx_seq_one_letter_code
_entity_poly.pdbx_strand_id
1 'polypeptide(L)'
;MGTFMNFFSSFTALNLSDEEVDIEEHTRELQIEVALQTLQRGLEYQKNGDYLNARRKYDELGRIEIIQMVNSTNNPTIDSLKYLCFRNRGMLRLRELIDNSIKTNNGNPSVHVGGDSHKEKVNDYGDDDVGISVYGEFLGAMNDLLNAVSFGTPDDKIIIILASLFEHFGYLRLSRLCYELKTFNDDILLINDAKLIDGYLKLLSNLNVHNRVYSKLKDKIERSLFWKNRNEFKSYDWDKLLTLEAWENERCDALKEELVIEVDVNDGIVNIDHLLGEFVGCLPKPKGRGKCYDGYTLTGKTIDKVEFEFHFKNTEPIRSEDTNDSVEKPH
;
A
#
# COMPACT_ATOMS: atom_id res chain seq x y z
N MET A 1 24.62 -27.65 -37.15
CA MET A 1 23.46 -26.75 -36.94
C MET A 1 23.81 -25.89 -35.74
N GLY A 2 24.09 -24.62 -35.97
CA GLY A 2 24.88 -23.76 -35.08
C GLY A 2 24.12 -23.22 -33.87
N THR A 3 24.82 -23.16 -32.74
CA THR A 3 24.41 -22.55 -31.49
C THR A 3 24.51 -21.03 -31.61
N PHE A 4 23.39 -20.31 -31.53
CA PHE A 4 23.40 -18.85 -31.38
C PHE A 4 23.63 -18.52 -29.89
N MET A 5 24.84 -18.08 -29.57
CA MET A 5 25.19 -17.51 -28.28
C MET A 5 24.87 -16.01 -28.36
N ASN A 6 23.76 -15.58 -27.75
CA ASN A 6 23.45 -14.16 -27.61
C ASN A 6 24.40 -13.56 -26.55
N PHE A 7 25.50 -12.96 -27.01
CA PHE A 7 26.26 -12.01 -26.19
C PHE A 7 25.43 -10.72 -26.07
N PHE A 8 24.84 -10.48 -24.90
CA PHE A 8 24.39 -9.14 -24.54
C PHE A 8 25.65 -8.30 -24.28
N SER A 9 26.08 -7.55 -25.31
CA SER A 9 27.05 -6.48 -25.15
C SER A 9 26.38 -5.35 -24.38
N SER A 10 26.78 -5.11 -23.12
CA SER A 10 26.43 -3.87 -22.43
C SER A 10 27.23 -2.74 -23.08
N PHE A 11 26.55 -1.89 -23.85
CA PHE A 11 27.15 -0.68 -24.37
C PHE A 11 27.31 0.32 -23.21
N THR A 12 28.52 0.49 -22.71
CA THR A 12 28.87 1.59 -21.81
C THR A 12 29.28 2.77 -22.68
N ALA A 13 28.59 3.91 -22.55
CA ALA A 13 28.94 5.12 -23.28
C ALA A 13 30.36 5.57 -22.86
N LEU A 14 31.28 5.63 -23.82
CA LEU A 14 32.68 6.06 -23.68
C LEU A 14 32.88 7.53 -23.21
N ASN A 15 31.81 8.22 -22.82
CA ASN A 15 31.81 9.61 -22.39
C ASN A 15 31.52 9.81 -20.89
N LEU A 16 31.23 8.75 -20.13
CA LEU A 16 31.33 8.84 -18.67
C LEU A 16 32.81 8.70 -18.33
N SER A 17 33.42 9.76 -17.83
CA SER A 17 34.79 9.65 -17.30
C SER A 17 34.78 8.67 -16.13
N ASP A 18 35.85 7.88 -15.94
CA ASP A 18 35.94 6.93 -14.81
C ASP A 18 35.67 7.63 -13.45
N GLU A 19 35.98 8.93 -13.35
CA GLU A 19 35.68 9.78 -12.18
C GLU A 19 34.18 9.94 -11.90
N GLU A 20 33.31 10.03 -12.92
CA GLU A 20 31.86 10.18 -12.73
C GLU A 20 31.22 8.90 -12.19
N VAL A 21 31.71 7.73 -12.63
CA VAL A 21 31.25 6.43 -12.12
C VAL A 21 31.66 6.25 -10.66
N ASP A 22 32.89 6.62 -10.32
CA ASP A 22 33.41 6.56 -8.95
C ASP A 22 32.64 7.51 -8.00
N ILE A 23 32.28 8.71 -8.47
CA ILE A 23 31.46 9.66 -7.71
C ILE A 23 30.05 9.11 -7.45
N GLU A 24 29.42 8.49 -8.46
CA GLU A 24 28.08 7.91 -8.31
C GLU A 24 28.09 6.73 -7.33
N GLU A 25 29.09 5.85 -7.42
CA GLU A 25 29.26 4.74 -6.49
C GLU A 25 29.51 5.23 -5.07
N HIS A 26 30.41 6.20 -4.88
CA HIS A 26 30.67 6.79 -3.56
C HIS A 26 29.43 7.47 -2.96
N THR A 27 28.67 8.20 -3.79
CA THR A 27 27.41 8.85 -3.36
C THR A 27 26.40 7.79 -2.90
N ARG A 28 26.30 6.66 -3.61
CA ARG A 28 25.42 5.56 -3.26
C ARG A 28 25.84 4.87 -1.96
N GLU A 29 27.13 4.65 -1.76
CA GLU A 29 27.67 4.11 -0.50
C GLU A 29 27.33 5.01 0.69
N LEU A 30 27.49 6.33 0.52
CA LEU A 30 27.12 7.30 1.54
C LEU A 30 25.61 7.27 1.84
N GLN A 31 24.77 7.15 0.82
CA GLN A 31 23.31 6.99 0.99
C GLN A 31 22.96 5.69 1.73
N ILE A 32 23.67 4.59 1.46
CA ILE A 32 23.52 3.30 2.18
C ILE A 32 23.88 3.48 3.65
N GLU A 33 24.99 4.16 3.96
CA GLU A 33 25.41 4.42 5.34
C GLU A 33 24.38 5.26 6.10
N VAL A 34 23.94 6.37 5.50
CA VAL A 34 22.90 7.24 6.09
C VAL A 34 21.61 6.45 6.32
N ALA A 35 21.19 5.63 5.35
CA ALA A 35 20.01 4.78 5.49
C ALA A 35 20.13 3.78 6.65
N LEU A 36 21.29 3.12 6.80
CA LEU A 36 21.55 2.19 7.90
C LEU A 36 21.50 2.91 9.26
N GLN A 37 22.11 4.08 9.39
CA GLN A 37 22.08 4.86 10.62
C GLN A 37 20.66 5.32 10.98
N THR A 38 19.89 5.80 10.00
CA THR A 38 18.49 6.22 10.19
C THR A 38 17.61 5.04 10.59
N LEU A 39 17.80 3.88 9.95
CA LEU A 39 17.11 2.64 10.30
C LEU A 39 17.41 2.20 11.74
N GLN A 40 18.67 2.22 12.15
CA GLN A 40 19.07 1.85 13.52
C GLN A 40 18.39 2.74 14.57
N ARG A 41 18.39 4.07 14.35
CA ARG A 41 17.69 5.02 15.24
C ARG A 41 16.19 4.75 15.29
N GLY A 42 15.56 4.49 14.14
CA GLY A 42 14.14 4.13 14.07
C GLY A 42 13.81 2.87 14.87
N LEU A 43 14.66 1.84 14.76
CA LEU A 43 14.54 0.61 15.53
C LEU A 43 14.70 0.82 17.04
N GLU A 44 15.61 1.70 17.46
CA GLU A 44 15.78 2.06 18.87
C GLU A 44 14.53 2.73 19.44
N TYR A 45 13.97 3.73 18.76
CA TYR A 45 12.72 4.37 19.16
C TYR A 45 11.56 3.37 19.21
N GLN A 46 11.43 2.51 18.20
CA GLN A 46 10.40 1.47 18.15
C GLN A 46 10.54 0.46 19.29
N LYS A 47 11.76 0.10 19.67
CA LYS A 47 12.02 -0.79 20.81
C LYS A 47 11.64 -0.14 22.14
N ASN A 48 11.83 1.16 22.26
CA ASN A 48 11.51 1.95 23.45
C ASN A 48 10.02 2.34 23.53
N GLY A 49 9.21 2.03 22.51
CA GLY A 49 7.79 2.40 22.44
C GLY A 49 7.54 3.87 22.08
N ASP A 50 8.56 4.59 21.60
CA ASP A 50 8.44 5.97 21.12
C ASP A 50 7.97 5.97 19.66
N TYR A 51 6.66 5.79 19.48
CA TYR A 51 6.05 5.63 18.15
C TYR A 51 6.21 6.86 17.26
N LEU A 52 6.10 8.06 17.83
CA LEU A 52 6.20 9.32 17.09
C LEU A 52 7.60 9.50 16.48
N ASN A 53 8.65 9.34 17.28
CA ASN A 53 10.02 9.46 16.77
C ASN A 53 10.40 8.30 15.85
N ALA A 54 9.90 7.09 16.11
CA ALA A 54 10.09 5.95 15.22
C ALA A 54 9.47 6.21 13.84
N ARG A 55 8.22 6.70 13.79
CA ARG A 55 7.51 7.03 12.55
C ARG A 55 8.28 8.09 11.75
N ARG A 56 8.70 9.17 12.41
CA ARG A 56 9.51 10.22 11.78
C ARG A 56 10.81 9.68 11.17
N LYS A 57 11.46 8.72 11.84
CA LYS A 57 12.68 8.09 11.32
C LYS A 57 12.41 7.16 10.14
N TYR A 58 11.31 6.42 10.13
CA TYR A 58 10.92 5.62 8.97
C TYR A 58 10.47 6.46 7.78
N ASP A 59 9.84 7.62 8.01
CA ASP A 59 9.49 8.56 6.95
C ASP A 59 10.74 9.21 6.36
N GLU A 60 11.70 9.59 7.20
CA GLU A 60 13.04 10.04 6.76
C GLU A 60 13.74 8.96 5.94
N LEU A 61 13.75 7.71 6.40
CA LEU A 61 14.33 6.57 5.68
C LEU A 61 13.66 6.35 4.31
N GLY A 62 12.34 6.44 4.26
CA GLY A 62 11.57 6.30 3.02
C GLY A 62 11.75 7.45 2.02
N ARG A 63 12.34 8.57 2.45
CA ARG A 63 12.70 9.71 1.57
C ARG A 63 14.09 9.59 0.96
N ILE A 64 14.91 8.63 1.41
CA ILE A 64 16.24 8.41 0.85
C ILE A 64 16.09 7.79 -0.55
N GLU A 65 16.81 8.36 -1.52
CA GLU A 65 16.71 8.02 -2.94
C GLU A 65 16.88 6.51 -3.23
N ILE A 66 17.89 5.86 -2.64
CA ILE A 66 18.12 4.41 -2.84
C ILE A 66 16.95 3.54 -2.38
N ILE A 67 16.10 4.03 -1.48
CA ILE A 67 14.92 3.31 -1.00
C ILE A 67 13.75 3.47 -1.98
N GLN A 68 13.64 4.63 -2.64
CA GLN A 68 12.56 4.94 -3.58
C GLN A 68 12.82 4.40 -4.99
N MET A 69 14.07 4.45 -5.45
CA MET A 69 14.43 4.07 -6.80
C MET A 69 14.52 2.55 -6.98
N VAL A 70 14.36 2.08 -8.21
CA VAL A 70 14.67 0.68 -8.57
C VAL A 70 16.15 0.43 -8.33
N ASN A 71 16.50 -0.75 -7.79
CA ASN A 71 17.88 -1.13 -7.56
C ASN A 71 18.60 -1.43 -8.89
N SER A 72 19.01 -0.38 -9.61
CA SER A 72 19.64 -0.48 -10.94
C SER A 72 20.97 -1.21 -10.93
N THR A 73 21.65 -1.22 -9.78
CA THR A 73 22.98 -1.82 -9.60
C THR A 73 22.93 -3.27 -9.10
N ASN A 74 21.72 -3.79 -8.82
CA ASN A 74 21.50 -5.10 -8.20
C ASN A 74 22.31 -5.28 -6.90
N ASN A 75 22.57 -4.21 -6.15
CA ASN A 75 23.31 -4.29 -4.90
C ASN A 75 22.41 -4.93 -3.81
N PRO A 76 22.78 -6.10 -3.25
CA PRO A 76 21.94 -6.82 -2.30
C PRO A 76 21.71 -6.06 -0.98
N THR A 77 22.60 -5.14 -0.61
CA THR A 77 22.45 -4.30 0.58
C THR A 77 21.29 -3.32 0.42
N ILE A 78 21.05 -2.79 -0.80
CA ILE A 78 19.94 -1.88 -1.07
C ILE A 78 18.60 -2.62 -0.92
N ASP A 79 18.49 -3.83 -1.47
CA ASP A 79 17.26 -4.63 -1.34
C ASP A 79 17.03 -5.06 0.10
N SER A 80 18.11 -5.40 0.83
CA SER A 80 18.04 -5.68 2.27
C SER A 80 17.56 -4.45 3.07
N LEU A 81 18.04 -3.25 2.73
CA LEU A 81 17.62 -2.00 3.34
C LEU A 81 16.14 -1.70 3.06
N LYS A 82 15.68 -1.87 1.82
CA LYS A 82 14.27 -1.72 1.45
C LYS A 82 13.40 -2.70 2.21
N TYR A 83 13.79 -3.98 2.22
CA TYR A 83 13.12 -5.02 2.99
C TYR A 83 12.96 -4.59 4.45
N LEU A 84 14.06 -4.18 5.10
CA LEU A 84 14.04 -3.77 6.50
C LEU A 84 13.22 -2.50 6.75
N CYS A 85 13.30 -1.51 5.85
CA CYS A 85 12.53 -0.28 5.92
C CYS A 85 11.03 -0.59 5.95
N PHE A 86 10.53 -1.25 4.91
CA PHE A 86 9.11 -1.56 4.77
C PHE A 86 8.63 -2.55 5.84
N ARG A 87 9.42 -3.58 6.15
CA ARG A 87 9.09 -4.54 7.20
C ARG A 87 8.88 -3.83 8.54
N ASN A 88 9.85 -3.03 8.97
CA ASN A 88 9.82 -2.46 10.32
C ASN A 88 8.79 -1.34 10.42
N ARG A 89 8.56 -0.57 9.35
CA ARG A 89 7.49 0.43 9.28
C ARG A 89 6.10 -0.22 9.37
N GLY A 90 5.85 -1.29 8.62
CA GLY A 90 4.59 -2.03 8.71
C GLY A 90 4.36 -2.64 10.10
N MET A 91 5.41 -3.20 10.71
CA MET A 91 5.36 -3.73 12.08
C MET A 91 5.15 -2.62 13.14
N LEU A 92 5.67 -1.41 12.92
CA LEU A 92 5.46 -0.27 13.81
C LEU A 92 3.98 0.12 13.85
N ARG A 93 3.35 0.28 12.67
CA ARG A 93 1.93 0.64 12.53
C ARG A 93 1.03 -0.35 13.28
N LEU A 94 1.24 -1.65 13.07
CA LEU A 94 0.45 -2.69 13.77
C LEU A 94 0.67 -2.65 15.28
N ARG A 95 1.91 -2.48 15.74
CA ARG A 95 2.21 -2.43 17.17
C ARG A 95 1.56 -1.21 17.84
N GLU A 96 1.62 -0.06 17.19
CA GLU A 96 0.98 1.16 17.67
C GLU A 96 -0.55 0.98 17.83
N LEU A 97 -1.21 0.38 16.84
CA LEU A 97 -2.64 0.05 16.92
C LEU A 97 -2.95 -0.90 18.10
N ILE A 98 -2.16 -1.96 18.24
CA ILE A 98 -2.33 -2.94 19.33
C ILE A 98 -2.17 -2.26 20.69
N ASP A 99 -1.10 -1.50 20.89
CA ASP A 99 -0.82 -0.85 22.17
C ASP A 99 -1.87 0.21 22.52
N ASN A 100 -2.34 0.97 21.53
CA ASN A 100 -3.39 1.96 21.73
C ASN A 100 -4.71 1.27 22.12
N SER A 101 -5.03 0.12 21.54
CA SER A 101 -6.21 -0.67 21.95
C SER A 101 -6.11 -1.22 23.38
N ILE A 102 -4.90 -1.53 23.86
CA ILE A 102 -4.70 -2.01 25.22
C ILE A 102 -4.85 -0.85 26.21
N LYS A 103 -4.35 0.35 25.87
CA LYS A 103 -4.48 1.55 26.71
C LYS A 103 -5.93 1.98 26.88
N THR A 104 -6.72 1.97 25.80
CA THR A 104 -8.15 2.32 25.84
C THR A 104 -8.96 1.35 26.69
N ASN A 105 -8.66 0.04 26.62
CA ASN A 105 -9.34 -0.99 27.40
C ASN A 105 -8.98 -1.00 28.90
N ASN A 106 -7.81 -0.48 29.30
CA ASN A 106 -7.31 -0.50 30.68
C ASN A 106 -7.66 0.77 31.50
N GLY A 107 -8.51 1.66 31.00
CA GLY A 107 -9.15 2.70 31.82
C GLY A 107 -8.26 3.89 32.22
N ASN A 108 -7.11 4.12 31.56
CA ASN A 108 -6.38 5.38 31.68
C ASN A 108 -6.70 6.27 30.46
N PRO A 109 -7.56 7.29 30.58
CA PRO A 109 -7.78 8.25 29.51
C PRO A 109 -6.62 9.25 29.46
N SER A 110 -6.19 9.57 28.23
CA SER A 110 -5.18 10.57 27.79
C SER A 110 -3.93 9.90 27.22
N VAL A 111 -3.60 10.02 25.92
CA VAL A 111 -3.50 11.24 25.11
C VAL A 111 -4.29 11.10 23.79
N HIS A 112 -4.89 12.20 23.34
CA HIS A 112 -5.62 12.38 22.08
C HIS A 112 -4.98 11.65 20.89
N VAL A 113 -5.74 10.72 20.29
CA VAL A 113 -5.94 10.66 18.85
C VAL A 113 -7.41 10.30 18.59
N GLY A 114 -8.16 11.29 18.09
CA GLY A 114 -9.28 11.14 17.17
C GLY A 114 -10.48 10.31 17.63
N GLY A 115 -11.41 10.95 18.34
CA GLY A 115 -12.74 10.40 18.56
C GLY A 115 -13.56 11.18 19.58
N ASP A 116 -13.79 12.48 19.37
CA ASP A 116 -15.08 13.10 19.67
C ASP A 116 -15.14 14.56 19.22
N SER A 117 -16.32 14.93 18.75
CA SER A 117 -16.72 16.17 18.14
C SER A 117 -16.84 17.31 19.15
N HIS A 118 -15.73 17.92 19.59
CA HIS A 118 -15.78 19.28 20.12
C HIS A 118 -14.49 20.05 19.84
N LYS A 119 -14.63 21.11 19.02
CA LYS A 119 -13.59 22.10 18.70
C LYS A 119 -13.12 22.82 19.97
N GLU A 120 -11.91 22.54 20.43
CA GLU A 120 -11.10 23.55 21.13
C GLU A 120 -9.87 23.86 20.28
N LYS A 121 -9.78 25.14 19.89
CA LYS A 121 -8.73 25.70 19.05
C LYS A 121 -7.46 25.83 19.88
N VAL A 122 -6.39 25.15 19.46
CA VAL A 122 -5.02 25.54 19.81
C VAL A 122 -4.29 25.87 18.51
N ASN A 123 -3.63 27.02 18.51
CA ASN A 123 -3.14 27.74 17.35
C ASN A 123 -1.97 27.05 16.63
N ASP A 124 -2.09 26.99 15.31
CA ASP A 124 -1.12 27.47 14.30
C ASP A 124 0.34 26.98 14.39
N TYR A 125 0.62 25.84 13.76
CA TYR A 125 1.60 25.72 12.67
C TYR A 125 1.05 24.70 11.65
N GLY A 126 1.14 25.03 10.37
CA GLY A 126 0.34 24.44 9.30
C GLY A 126 0.66 23.01 8.86
N ASP A 127 -0.19 22.59 7.92
CA ASP A 127 -0.22 21.34 7.14
C ASP A 127 -1.04 20.18 7.77
N ASP A 128 -2.33 20.17 7.44
CA ASP A 128 -3.23 19.02 7.32
C ASP A 128 -2.89 17.76 8.15
N ASP A 129 -3.11 17.81 9.48
CA ASP A 129 -3.18 16.61 10.31
C ASP A 129 -4.55 15.93 10.08
N VAL A 130 -4.75 15.42 8.86
CA VAL A 130 -5.81 14.46 8.55
C VAL A 130 -5.42 13.18 9.26
N GLY A 131 -5.86 13.04 10.50
CA GLY A 131 -5.62 11.84 11.30
C GLY A 131 -5.98 10.59 10.49
N ILE A 132 -4.97 9.74 10.25
CA ILE A 132 -5.14 8.51 9.48
C ILE A 132 -6.09 7.59 10.27
N SER A 133 -7.17 7.12 9.63
CA SER A 133 -8.12 6.22 10.29
C SER A 133 -7.47 4.87 10.65
N VAL A 134 -8.09 4.12 11.55
CA VAL A 134 -7.62 2.77 11.92
C VAL A 134 -7.55 1.87 10.68
N TYR A 135 -8.55 1.94 9.80
CA TYR A 135 -8.52 1.30 8.48
C TYR A 135 -7.31 1.71 7.64
N GLY A 136 -7.03 3.01 7.57
CA GLY A 136 -5.87 3.55 6.85
C GLY A 136 -4.53 3.03 7.41
N GLU A 137 -4.41 2.92 8.73
CA GLU A 137 -3.21 2.35 9.37
C GLU A 137 -3.07 0.84 9.11
N PHE A 138 -4.18 0.08 9.08
CA PHE A 138 -4.16 -1.33 8.68
C PHE A 138 -3.72 -1.49 7.21
N LEU A 139 -4.30 -0.72 6.29
CA LEU A 139 -3.90 -0.75 4.88
C LEU A 139 -2.44 -0.34 4.69
N GLY A 140 -2.01 0.72 5.37
CA GLY A 140 -0.62 1.17 5.37
C GLY A 140 0.32 0.07 5.84
N ALA A 141 -0.02 -0.61 6.94
CA ALA A 141 0.75 -1.73 7.46
C ALA A 141 0.81 -2.92 6.48
N MET A 142 -0.33 -3.29 5.89
CA MET A 142 -0.40 -4.40 4.93
C MET A 142 0.43 -4.08 3.68
N ASN A 143 0.31 -2.88 3.13
CA ASN A 143 1.08 -2.45 1.97
C ASN A 143 2.59 -2.44 2.28
N ASP A 144 2.99 -1.93 3.44
CA ASP A 144 4.38 -1.95 3.87
C ASP A 144 4.91 -3.38 4.00
N LEU A 145 4.19 -4.29 4.65
CA LEU A 145 4.60 -5.68 4.78
C LEU A 145 4.65 -6.41 3.43
N LEU A 146 3.73 -6.14 2.51
CA LEU A 146 3.75 -6.69 1.15
C LEU A 146 4.92 -6.14 0.32
N ASN A 147 5.19 -4.84 0.42
CA ASN A 147 6.35 -4.22 -0.23
C ASN A 147 7.65 -4.84 0.29
N ALA A 148 7.75 -5.10 1.60
CA ALA A 148 8.90 -5.78 2.17
C ALA A 148 9.15 -7.14 1.47
N VAL A 149 8.11 -7.96 1.32
CA VAL A 149 8.20 -9.29 0.66
C VAL A 149 8.72 -9.19 -0.78
N SER A 150 8.54 -8.04 -1.45
CA SER A 150 9.02 -7.83 -2.82
C SER A 150 10.54 -7.62 -2.90
N PHE A 151 11.19 -7.22 -1.79
CA PHE A 151 12.63 -6.92 -1.73
C PHE A 151 13.45 -7.97 -0.99
N GLY A 152 12.83 -8.94 -0.31
CA GLY A 152 13.56 -9.94 0.46
C GLY A 152 12.71 -11.13 0.86
N THR A 153 13.36 -12.18 1.35
CA THR A 153 12.67 -13.37 1.82
C THR A 153 11.95 -13.08 3.14
N PRO A 154 10.62 -13.20 3.20
CA PRO A 154 9.88 -12.88 4.41
C PRO A 154 10.17 -13.87 5.53
N ASP A 155 10.31 -13.34 6.74
CA ASP A 155 10.36 -14.17 7.93
C ASP A 155 8.98 -14.77 8.27
N ASP A 156 8.97 -15.79 9.13
CA ASP A 156 7.74 -16.51 9.47
C ASP A 156 6.69 -15.54 10.08
N LYS A 157 7.13 -14.56 10.88
CA LYS A 157 6.23 -13.62 11.56
C LYS A 157 5.46 -12.77 10.55
N ILE A 158 6.11 -12.25 9.51
CA ILE A 158 5.45 -11.46 8.45
C ILE A 158 4.39 -12.31 7.76
N ILE A 159 4.75 -13.53 7.36
CA ILE A 159 3.84 -14.43 6.64
C ILE A 159 2.60 -14.72 7.47
N ILE A 160 2.80 -14.99 8.76
CA ILE A 160 1.73 -15.28 9.70
C ILE A 160 0.84 -14.07 9.91
N ILE A 161 1.41 -12.88 10.12
CA ILE A 161 0.66 -11.65 10.32
C ILE A 161 -0.18 -11.34 9.07
N LEU A 162 0.45 -11.28 7.89
CA LEU A 162 -0.26 -11.04 6.63
C LEU A 162 -1.33 -12.09 6.37
N ALA A 163 -1.00 -13.37 6.54
CA ALA A 163 -1.98 -14.45 6.33
C ALA A 163 -3.17 -14.34 7.29
N SER A 164 -2.94 -13.96 8.55
CA SER A 164 -3.99 -13.77 9.54
C SER A 164 -4.86 -12.55 9.23
N LEU A 165 -4.28 -11.43 8.80
CA LEU A 165 -5.01 -10.23 8.38
C LEU A 165 -5.89 -10.53 7.16
N PHE A 166 -5.32 -11.17 6.14
CA PHE A 166 -6.06 -11.56 4.96
C PHE A 166 -7.16 -12.57 5.26
N GLU A 167 -6.91 -13.55 6.14
CA GLU A 167 -7.94 -14.51 6.55
C GLU A 167 -9.08 -13.82 7.30
N HIS A 168 -8.74 -12.90 8.21
CA HIS A 168 -9.70 -12.14 9.00
C HIS A 168 -10.63 -11.27 8.14
N PHE A 169 -10.08 -10.51 7.18
CA PHE A 169 -10.87 -9.67 6.28
C PHE A 169 -11.42 -10.41 5.05
N GLY A 170 -11.43 -11.75 5.04
CA GLY A 170 -12.08 -12.57 4.01
C GLY A 170 -11.28 -12.80 2.73
N TYR A 171 -10.02 -12.36 2.65
CA TYR A 171 -9.12 -12.55 1.52
C TYR A 171 -8.36 -13.89 1.55
N LEU A 172 -9.11 -15.01 1.57
CA LEU A 172 -8.54 -16.36 1.71
C LEU A 172 -7.47 -16.73 0.67
N ARG A 173 -7.59 -16.22 -0.57
CA ARG A 173 -6.59 -16.45 -1.63
C ARG A 173 -5.26 -15.76 -1.33
N LEU A 174 -5.30 -14.52 -0.83
CA LEU A 174 -4.10 -13.78 -0.44
C LEU A 174 -3.46 -14.37 0.81
N SER A 175 -4.28 -14.81 1.78
CA SER A 175 -3.81 -15.56 2.94
C SER A 175 -3.03 -16.80 2.51
N ARG A 176 -3.58 -17.60 1.58
CA ARG A 176 -2.89 -18.76 1.02
C ARG A 176 -1.58 -18.39 0.30
N LEU A 177 -1.60 -17.33 -0.51
CA LEU A 177 -0.41 -16.86 -1.22
C LEU A 177 0.73 -16.51 -0.25
N CYS A 178 0.42 -15.90 0.90
CA CYS A 178 1.44 -15.60 1.91
C CYS A 178 2.19 -16.85 2.37
N TYR A 179 1.47 -17.95 2.60
CA TYR A 179 2.10 -19.22 2.96
C TYR A 179 2.93 -19.81 1.81
N GLU A 180 2.47 -19.65 0.56
CA GLU A 180 3.19 -20.10 -0.63
C GLU A 180 4.53 -19.39 -0.79
N LEU A 181 4.63 -18.11 -0.41
CA LEU A 181 5.88 -17.33 -0.47
C LEU A 181 7.00 -17.91 0.41
N LYS A 182 6.68 -18.65 1.48
CA LYS A 182 7.70 -19.40 2.26
C LYS A 182 8.18 -20.64 1.53
N THR A 183 7.24 -21.37 0.94
CA THR A 183 7.46 -22.73 0.43
C THR A 183 8.34 -22.80 -0.81
N PHE A 184 8.59 -21.67 -1.50
CA PHE A 184 9.50 -21.66 -2.64
C PHE A 184 10.97 -21.90 -2.24
N ASN A 185 11.34 -21.68 -0.97
CA ASN A 185 12.73 -21.78 -0.50
C ASN A 185 13.02 -23.00 0.38
N ASP A 186 11.99 -23.65 0.92
CA ASP A 186 12.12 -24.77 1.85
C ASP A 186 11.32 -25.96 1.33
N ASP A 187 11.74 -27.21 1.62
CA ASP A 187 11.04 -28.47 1.32
C ASP A 187 9.68 -28.63 2.09
N ILE A 188 8.94 -27.54 2.25
CA ILE A 188 7.72 -27.40 3.03
C ILE A 188 6.50 -27.67 2.12
N LEU A 189 5.58 -28.47 2.63
CA LEU A 189 4.32 -28.79 1.95
C LEU A 189 3.39 -27.58 1.97
N LEU A 190 2.57 -27.36 0.93
CA LEU A 190 1.49 -26.37 0.96
C LEU A 190 0.41 -26.75 2.00
N ILE A 191 -0.43 -25.79 2.41
CA ILE A 191 -1.54 -26.05 3.36
C ILE A 191 -2.41 -27.21 2.91
N ASN A 192 -2.82 -27.19 1.65
CA ASN A 192 -3.74 -28.20 1.13
C ASN A 192 -3.04 -29.55 0.97
N ASP A 193 -1.76 -29.54 0.60
CA ASP A 193 -0.96 -30.77 0.52
C ASP A 193 -0.75 -31.36 1.90
N ALA A 194 -0.44 -30.54 2.91
CA ALA A 194 -0.31 -30.96 4.30
C ALA A 194 -1.64 -31.51 4.83
N LYS A 195 -2.78 -30.85 4.58
CA LYS A 195 -4.12 -31.34 4.95
C LYS A 195 -4.47 -32.66 4.26
N LEU A 196 -4.16 -32.77 2.96
CA LEU A 196 -4.43 -33.97 2.18
C LEU A 196 -3.58 -35.15 2.69
N ILE A 197 -2.29 -34.91 2.94
CA ILE A 197 -1.37 -35.92 3.44
C ILE A 197 -1.74 -36.30 4.89
N ASP A 198 -2.13 -35.36 5.74
CA ASP A 198 -2.63 -35.64 7.11
C ASP A 198 -3.91 -36.49 7.08
N GLY A 199 -4.87 -36.13 6.22
CA GLY A 199 -6.08 -36.92 6.00
C GLY A 199 -5.78 -38.33 5.49
N TYR A 200 -4.82 -38.45 4.57
CA TYR A 200 -4.37 -39.74 4.05
C TYR A 200 -3.64 -40.58 5.12
N LEU A 201 -2.80 -39.97 5.95
CA LEU A 201 -2.15 -40.65 7.08
C LEU A 201 -3.17 -41.18 8.09
N LYS A 202 -4.22 -40.40 8.40
CA LYS A 202 -5.33 -40.83 9.26
C LYS A 202 -6.09 -42.01 8.66
N LEU A 203 -6.33 -41.99 7.35
CA LEU A 203 -6.94 -43.12 6.65
C LEU A 203 -6.06 -44.38 6.75
N LEU A 204 -4.76 -44.25 6.47
CA LEU A 204 -3.81 -45.36 6.55
C LEU A 204 -3.72 -45.93 7.97
N SER A 205 -3.70 -45.08 9.00
CA SER A 205 -3.72 -45.54 10.39
C SER A 205 -5.01 -46.28 10.74
N ASN A 206 -6.17 -45.79 10.26
CA ASN A 206 -7.46 -46.46 10.47
C ASN A 206 -7.53 -47.83 9.77
N LEU A 207 -6.82 -47.98 8.65
CA LEU A 207 -6.69 -49.24 7.93
C LEU A 207 -5.53 -50.12 8.45
N ASN A 208 -4.84 -49.72 9.53
CA ASN A 208 -3.65 -50.37 10.07
C ASN A 208 -2.47 -50.54 9.08
N VAL A 209 -2.40 -49.72 8.04
CA VAL A 209 -1.34 -49.79 7.02
C VAL A 209 -0.16 -48.90 7.42
N HIS A 210 0.90 -49.53 7.94
CA HIS A 210 2.12 -48.86 8.40
C HIS A 210 3.33 -49.23 7.53
N ASN A 211 3.28 -48.88 6.25
CA ASN A 211 4.33 -49.21 5.28
C ASN A 211 5.39 -48.10 5.17
N ARG A 212 6.40 -48.31 4.32
CA ARG A 212 7.48 -47.32 4.06
C ARG A 212 6.94 -45.96 3.59
N VAL A 213 5.82 -45.93 2.89
CA VAL A 213 5.17 -44.69 2.43
C VAL A 213 4.57 -43.94 3.61
N TYR A 214 3.89 -44.64 4.52
CA TYR A 214 3.39 -44.06 5.77
C TYR A 214 4.51 -43.39 6.57
N SER A 215 5.63 -44.08 6.80
CA SER A 215 6.77 -43.52 7.54
C SER A 215 7.35 -42.28 6.84
N LYS A 216 7.56 -42.33 5.51
CA LYS A 216 8.09 -41.17 4.76
C LYS A 216 7.14 -39.96 4.78
N LEU A 217 5.83 -40.20 4.64
CA LEU A 217 4.84 -39.12 4.66
C LEU A 217 4.70 -38.52 6.06
N LYS A 218 4.71 -39.38 7.09
CA LYS A 218 4.73 -38.97 8.49
C LYS A 218 5.96 -38.12 8.81
N ASP A 219 7.16 -38.59 8.42
CA ASP A 219 8.40 -37.84 8.58
C ASP A 219 8.35 -36.48 7.85
N LYS A 220 7.78 -36.44 6.63
CA LYS A 220 7.69 -35.20 5.85
C LYS A 220 6.73 -34.18 6.47
N ILE A 221 5.58 -34.62 7.00
CA ILE A 221 4.68 -33.75 7.78
C ILE A 221 5.36 -33.32 9.08
N GLU A 222 6.02 -34.23 9.80
CA GLU A 222 6.62 -33.93 11.09
C GLU A 222 7.84 -33.00 10.99
N ARG A 223 8.60 -33.07 9.91
CA ARG A 223 9.70 -32.14 9.58
C ARG A 223 9.21 -30.77 9.15
N SER A 224 7.96 -30.65 8.70
CA SER A 224 7.36 -29.37 8.37
C SER A 224 6.99 -28.60 9.63
N LEU A 225 8.02 -28.13 10.36
CA LEU A 225 7.94 -27.35 11.61
C LEU A 225 6.99 -26.14 11.46
N PHE A 226 6.96 -25.55 10.28
CA PHE A 226 6.07 -24.45 9.91
C PHE A 226 4.59 -24.75 10.22
N TRP A 227 4.12 -25.98 9.97
CA TRP A 227 2.73 -26.36 10.22
C TRP A 227 2.44 -26.68 11.69
N LYS A 228 3.44 -27.19 12.42
CA LYS A 228 3.30 -27.46 13.87
C LYS A 228 3.10 -26.16 14.65
N ASN A 229 3.79 -25.09 14.24
CA ASN A 229 3.71 -23.79 14.93
C ASN A 229 2.50 -22.96 14.50
N ARG A 230 1.74 -23.35 13.46
CA ARG A 230 0.54 -22.62 13.01
C ARG A 230 -0.46 -22.33 14.14
N ASN A 231 -0.55 -23.22 15.12
CA ASN A 231 -1.42 -23.04 16.30
C ASN A 231 -0.80 -22.15 17.39
N GLU A 232 0.53 -22.03 17.49
CA GLU A 232 1.19 -21.05 18.37
C GLU A 232 0.96 -19.63 17.87
N PHE A 233 0.77 -19.49 16.56
CA PHE A 233 0.48 -18.22 15.92
C PHE A 233 -1.02 -17.88 15.85
N LYS A 234 -1.86 -18.63 16.59
CA LYS A 234 -3.23 -18.19 16.82
C LYS A 234 -3.23 -16.88 17.59
N SER A 235 -3.94 -15.93 16.97
CA SER A 235 -4.80 -14.96 17.63
C SER A 235 -4.18 -13.63 18.02
N TYR A 236 -3.73 -12.88 17.01
CA TYR A 236 -4.11 -11.46 17.04
C TYR A 236 -5.63 -11.42 16.89
N ASP A 237 -6.30 -10.94 17.92
CA ASP A 237 -7.74 -10.73 17.91
C ASP A 237 -8.03 -9.43 17.17
N TRP A 238 -7.98 -9.50 15.84
CA TRP A 238 -8.11 -8.33 14.97
C TRP A 238 -9.46 -7.63 15.14
N ASP A 239 -10.52 -8.36 15.53
CA ASP A 239 -11.83 -7.80 15.86
C ASP A 239 -11.78 -6.79 17.01
N LYS A 240 -10.82 -6.91 17.93
CA LYS A 240 -10.61 -5.90 18.99
C LYS A 240 -10.08 -4.57 18.47
N LEU A 241 -9.44 -4.58 17.31
CA LEU A 241 -8.84 -3.38 16.70
C LEU A 241 -9.78 -2.77 15.67
N LEU A 242 -10.30 -3.60 14.77
CA LEU A 242 -11.20 -3.19 13.70
C LEU A 242 -12.09 -4.36 13.33
N THR A 243 -13.38 -4.22 13.60
CA THR A 243 -14.36 -5.27 13.27
C THR A 243 -14.49 -5.42 11.76
N LEU A 244 -14.90 -6.60 11.31
CA LEU A 244 -15.18 -6.85 9.89
C LEU A 244 -16.23 -5.88 9.31
N GLU A 245 -17.23 -5.50 10.13
CA GLU A 245 -18.25 -4.53 9.73
C GLU A 245 -17.66 -3.12 9.55
N ALA A 246 -16.84 -2.65 10.49
CA ALA A 246 -16.17 -1.36 10.39
C ALA A 246 -15.19 -1.31 9.21
N TRP A 247 -14.45 -2.39 8.99
CA TRP A 247 -13.60 -2.55 7.80
C TRP A 247 -14.41 -2.42 6.51
N GLU A 248 -15.56 -3.09 6.43
CA GLU A 248 -16.38 -3.04 5.22
C GLU A 248 -17.00 -1.66 5.00
N ASN A 249 -17.43 -0.99 6.06
CA ASN A 249 -18.00 0.34 5.98
C ASN A 249 -16.95 1.38 5.53
N GLU A 250 -15.79 1.44 6.19
CA GLU A 250 -14.71 2.36 5.79
C GLU A 250 -14.15 2.01 4.40
N ARG A 251 -14.08 0.73 4.04
CA ARG A 251 -13.72 0.31 2.69
C ARG A 251 -14.73 0.79 1.65
N CYS A 252 -16.02 0.67 1.93
CA CYS A 252 -17.07 1.18 1.07
C CYS A 252 -16.93 2.70 0.94
N ASP A 253 -16.78 3.42 2.05
CA ASP A 253 -16.58 4.87 2.07
C ASP A 253 -15.34 5.31 1.28
N ALA A 254 -14.21 4.61 1.44
CA ALA A 254 -12.99 4.87 0.67
C ALA A 254 -13.12 4.52 -0.82
N LEU A 255 -14.07 3.67 -1.19
CA LEU A 255 -14.39 3.32 -2.57
C LEU A 255 -15.45 4.23 -3.19
N LYS A 256 -16.12 5.09 -2.40
CA LYS A 256 -17.06 6.08 -2.92
C LYS A 256 -16.29 7.06 -3.80
N GLU A 257 -16.57 7.00 -5.10
CA GLU A 257 -16.17 8.05 -6.02
C GLU A 257 -17.26 9.13 -5.93
N GLU A 258 -16.97 10.22 -5.22
CA GLU A 258 -17.76 11.44 -5.31
C GLU A 258 -17.39 12.14 -6.61
N LEU A 259 -18.38 12.31 -7.49
CA LEU A 259 -18.17 12.99 -8.75
C LEU A 259 -18.57 14.46 -8.58
N VAL A 260 -17.58 15.36 -8.58
CA VAL A 260 -17.82 16.80 -8.61
C VAL A 260 -17.75 17.26 -10.06
N ILE A 261 -18.85 17.80 -10.58
CA ILE A 261 -18.94 18.33 -11.94
C ILE A 261 -18.96 19.85 -11.87
N GLU A 262 -17.91 20.46 -12.41
CA GLU A 262 -17.80 21.92 -12.51
C GLU A 262 -18.65 22.43 -13.70
N VAL A 263 -19.56 23.36 -13.39
CA VAL A 263 -20.48 23.95 -14.35
C VAL A 263 -20.16 25.43 -14.53
N ASP A 264 -19.54 25.77 -15.65
CA ASP A 264 -19.29 27.15 -16.05
C ASP A 264 -20.58 27.81 -16.57
N VAL A 265 -21.01 28.88 -15.89
CA VAL A 265 -22.16 29.72 -16.26
C VAL A 265 -21.64 31.08 -16.72
N ASN A 266 -21.77 31.36 -18.01
CA ASN A 266 -21.39 32.64 -18.61
C ASN A 266 -22.66 33.46 -18.89
N ASP A 267 -22.82 34.62 -18.25
CA ASP A 267 -23.96 35.53 -18.44
C ASP A 267 -25.34 34.85 -18.29
N GLY A 268 -25.44 33.92 -17.33
CA GLY A 268 -26.67 33.15 -17.08
C GLY A 268 -26.92 31.99 -18.06
N ILE A 269 -26.00 31.74 -19.00
CA ILE A 269 -26.05 30.62 -19.94
C ILE A 269 -25.01 29.57 -19.53
N VAL A 270 -25.47 28.34 -19.30
CA VAL A 270 -24.59 27.19 -19.02
C VAL A 270 -23.81 26.82 -20.27
N ASN A 271 -22.49 26.67 -20.16
CA ASN A 271 -21.68 26.13 -21.25
C ASN A 271 -21.89 24.60 -21.34
N ILE A 272 -22.83 24.19 -22.21
CA ILE A 272 -23.21 22.78 -22.39
C ILE A 272 -22.03 21.95 -22.90
N ASP A 273 -21.17 22.49 -23.76
CA ASP A 273 -20.04 21.75 -24.32
C ASP A 273 -18.98 21.45 -23.25
N HIS A 274 -18.72 22.41 -22.34
CA HIS A 274 -17.87 22.20 -21.17
C HIS A 274 -18.47 21.16 -20.21
N LEU A 275 -19.76 21.30 -19.90
CA LEU A 275 -20.48 20.37 -19.03
C LEU A 275 -20.43 18.92 -19.57
N LEU A 276 -20.71 18.74 -20.86
CA LEU A 276 -20.65 17.42 -21.49
C LEU A 276 -19.22 16.87 -21.55
N GLY A 277 -18.21 17.74 -21.71
CA GLY A 277 -16.80 17.38 -21.61
C GLY A 277 -16.42 16.83 -20.24
N GLU A 278 -16.82 17.54 -19.17
CA GLU A 278 -16.62 17.11 -17.78
C GLU A 278 -17.34 15.80 -17.47
N PHE A 279 -18.60 15.66 -17.89
CA PHE A 279 -19.36 14.41 -17.76
C PHE A 279 -18.66 13.23 -18.44
N VAL A 280 -18.16 13.40 -19.68
CA VAL A 280 -17.48 12.32 -20.41
C VAL A 280 -16.12 12.00 -19.79
N GLY A 281 -15.41 13.01 -19.26
CA GLY A 281 -14.15 12.83 -18.54
C GLY A 281 -14.32 12.03 -17.25
N CYS A 282 -15.46 12.22 -16.58
CA CYS A 282 -15.84 11.59 -15.33
C CYS A 282 -16.36 10.15 -15.48
N LEU A 283 -16.91 9.78 -16.64
CA LEU A 283 -17.43 8.43 -16.85
C LEU A 283 -16.30 7.39 -16.90
N PRO A 284 -16.50 6.20 -16.30
CA PRO A 284 -15.50 5.16 -16.33
C PRO A 284 -15.19 4.70 -17.77
N LYS A 285 -13.91 4.76 -18.13
CA LYS A 285 -13.44 4.35 -19.46
C LYS A 285 -13.51 2.83 -19.60
N PRO A 286 -14.06 2.29 -20.70
CA PRO A 286 -14.22 0.85 -20.87
C PRO A 286 -12.86 0.14 -20.87
N LYS A 287 -12.71 -0.90 -20.06
CA LYS A 287 -11.56 -1.81 -20.11
C LYS A 287 -11.85 -2.95 -21.10
N GLY A 288 -11.16 -2.97 -22.23
CA GLY A 288 -11.14 -4.09 -23.18
C GLY A 288 -11.71 -3.78 -24.58
N ARG A 289 -11.44 -4.67 -25.55
CA ARG A 289 -11.83 -4.55 -26.98
C ARG A 289 -13.25 -5.06 -27.29
N GLY A 290 -14.14 -5.15 -26.30
CA GLY A 290 -15.51 -5.63 -26.47
C GLY A 290 -16.49 -4.49 -26.70
N LYS A 291 -17.40 -4.64 -27.67
CA LYS A 291 -18.56 -3.74 -27.83
C LYS A 291 -19.57 -3.98 -26.71
N CYS A 292 -19.38 -3.34 -25.57
CA CYS A 292 -20.45 -3.12 -24.58
C CYS A 292 -20.91 -1.66 -24.71
N TYR A 293 -22.23 -1.46 -24.78
CA TYR A 293 -22.85 -0.13 -24.96
C TYR A 293 -22.90 0.68 -23.65
N ASP A 294 -22.52 0.10 -22.52
CA ASP A 294 -22.43 0.79 -21.23
C ASP A 294 -21.22 0.27 -20.44
N GLY A 295 -20.20 1.12 -20.30
CA GLY A 295 -18.98 0.82 -19.55
C GLY A 295 -19.21 0.73 -18.03
N TYR A 296 -20.32 1.26 -17.54
CA TYR A 296 -20.67 1.27 -16.12
C TYR A 296 -21.06 -0.12 -15.60
N THR A 297 -21.66 -0.96 -16.46
CA THR A 297 -21.96 -2.36 -16.10
C THR A 297 -20.71 -3.22 -15.88
N LEU A 298 -19.54 -2.76 -16.33
CA LEU A 298 -18.25 -3.43 -16.16
C LEU A 298 -17.41 -2.82 -15.03
N THR A 299 -17.87 -1.74 -14.40
CA THR A 299 -17.22 -1.15 -13.23
C THR A 299 -17.83 -1.68 -11.95
N GLY A 300 -17.00 -2.31 -11.12
CA GLY A 300 -17.38 -2.77 -9.77
C GLY A 300 -17.44 -1.64 -8.73
N LYS A 301 -17.42 -0.38 -9.16
CA LYS A 301 -17.51 0.81 -8.31
C LYS A 301 -18.81 1.54 -8.66
N THR A 302 -19.63 1.82 -7.66
CA THR A 302 -20.83 2.65 -7.81
C THR A 302 -20.46 4.11 -7.59
N ILE A 303 -20.95 5.00 -8.44
CA ILE A 303 -20.94 6.45 -8.18
C ILE A 303 -22.06 6.69 -7.17
N ASP A 304 -21.67 6.99 -5.94
CA ASP A 304 -22.61 7.10 -4.82
C ASP A 304 -23.18 8.52 -4.69
N LYS A 305 -22.44 9.55 -5.13
CA LYS A 305 -22.86 10.95 -5.05
C LYS A 305 -22.34 11.74 -6.25
N VAL A 306 -23.21 12.55 -6.86
CA VAL A 306 -22.86 13.53 -7.89
C VAL A 306 -23.18 14.93 -7.34
N GLU A 307 -22.19 15.80 -7.33
CA GLU A 307 -22.30 17.18 -6.86
C GLU A 307 -22.00 18.14 -8.02
N PHE A 308 -22.83 19.18 -8.18
CA PHE A 308 -22.65 20.19 -9.22
C PHE A 308 -22.16 21.48 -8.58
N GLU A 309 -20.98 21.92 -8.97
CA GLU A 309 -20.41 23.19 -8.53
C GLU A 309 -20.59 24.23 -9.65
N PHE A 310 -21.31 25.32 -9.37
CA PHE A 310 -21.62 26.33 -10.38
C PHE A 310 -20.66 27.51 -10.28
N HIS A 311 -19.88 27.74 -11.33
CA HIS A 311 -18.99 28.89 -11.44
C HIS A 311 -19.61 29.97 -12.32
N PHE A 312 -20.04 31.07 -11.70
CA PHE A 312 -20.64 32.20 -12.40
C PHE A 312 -19.58 33.19 -12.86
N LYS A 313 -19.42 33.33 -14.18
CA LYS A 313 -18.65 34.41 -14.81
C LYS A 313 -19.64 35.46 -15.30
N ASN A 314 -19.72 36.57 -14.58
CA ASN A 314 -20.38 37.77 -15.09
C ASN A 314 -19.40 38.48 -16.02
N THR A 315 -19.69 38.56 -17.32
CA THR A 315 -18.97 39.52 -18.14
C THR A 315 -19.45 40.92 -17.76
N GLU A 316 -18.52 41.79 -17.35
CA GLU A 316 -18.87 43.20 -17.16
C GLU A 316 -19.37 43.76 -18.50
N PRO A 317 -20.43 44.59 -18.50
CA PRO A 317 -20.94 45.17 -19.73
C PRO A 317 -19.82 45.97 -20.39
N ILE A 318 -19.56 45.68 -21.66
CA ILE A 318 -18.66 46.42 -22.52
C ILE A 318 -19.01 47.91 -22.38
N ARG A 319 -18.18 48.66 -21.65
CA ARG A 319 -18.22 50.12 -21.67
C ARG A 319 -17.92 50.51 -23.11
N SER A 320 -18.93 50.99 -23.81
CA SER A 320 -18.79 51.63 -25.11
C SER A 320 -17.72 52.72 -24.98
N GLU A 321 -16.57 52.50 -25.62
CA GLU A 321 -15.52 53.51 -25.73
C GLU A 321 -16.07 54.77 -26.40
N ASP A 322 -15.68 55.89 -25.82
CA ASP A 322 -15.95 57.24 -26.27
C ASP A 322 -15.66 57.40 -27.76
N THR A 323 -16.70 57.73 -28.54
CA THR A 323 -16.52 58.34 -29.86
C THR A 323 -16.38 59.84 -29.66
N ASN A 324 -15.13 60.30 -29.58
CA ASN A 324 -14.81 61.72 -29.76
C ASN A 324 -13.62 61.88 -30.69
N ASP A 325 -13.78 62.89 -31.55
CA ASP A 325 -12.84 63.55 -32.44
C ASP A 325 -12.36 62.82 -33.70
N SER A 326 -12.92 63.28 -34.83
CA SER A 326 -12.11 64.12 -35.72
C SER A 326 -13.00 65.02 -36.59
N VAL A 327 -12.99 66.30 -36.25
CA VAL A 327 -13.37 67.42 -37.10
C VAL A 327 -12.38 67.49 -38.26
N GLU A 328 -12.85 67.29 -39.49
CA GLU A 328 -12.19 67.80 -40.69
C GLU A 328 -13.23 68.52 -41.56
N LYS A 329 -13.11 69.86 -41.59
CA LYS A 329 -13.47 70.65 -42.78
C LYS A 329 -12.21 70.77 -43.63
N PRO A 330 -12.32 70.70 -44.97
CA PRO A 330 -12.28 71.97 -45.68
C PRO A 330 -13.11 72.06 -46.99
N HIS A 331 -13.44 73.32 -47.30
CA HIS A 331 -13.95 73.94 -48.54
C HIS A 331 -15.43 73.82 -48.90
#